data_AF-A0A1Q7RIQ8-F1
#
_entry.id   AF-A0A1Q7RIQ8-F1
#
_cell.length_a   1.000
_cell.length_b   1.000
_cell.length_c   1.000
_cell.angle_alpha   90.00
_cell.angle_beta   90.00
_cell.angle_gamma   90.00
#
_symmetry.space_group_name_H-M   'P 1'
#
loop_
_entity.id
_entity.type
_entity.pdbx_description
1 polymer ?
#
loop_
_entity_poly.entity_id
_entity_poly.type
_entity_poly.pdbx_seq_one_letter_code
_entity_poly.pdbx_strand_id
1 'polypeptide(L)'
;MGRVSKVGVVIAREFLSTVRRRSYLIVTLGMPFFLGTYLALVGLLPAYFMARAGRSQKRVGVVDLAGVVRLGPATDREREGTGPGGGAQHILDRLAPTSARAKGLSALLEEVDAPVEFVALPAKEEAIKRLRAGDLQRVYLVPGDYLEKGAIEIYRTDSSAFSVSNAHIERALVRLLRRSLSEGRVPQAIRERLDRPIDELASASYLVRADGGVEPLEDAMRLARMAVPGVFAIILVLSLMTSASYLW
;
A
#
# COMPACT_ATOMS: atom_id res chain seq x y z
N MET A 1 -30.20 63.25 3.58
CA MET A 1 -30.40 62.07 2.71
C MET A 1 -29.39 62.12 1.57
N GLY A 2 -28.34 61.30 1.63
CA GLY A 2 -27.27 61.29 0.62
C GLY A 2 -27.78 60.76 -0.71
N ARG A 3 -27.57 61.49 -1.81
CA ARG A 3 -27.88 61.02 -3.18
C ARG A 3 -27.07 59.75 -3.45
N VAL A 4 -27.74 58.61 -3.58
CA VAL A 4 -27.13 57.39 -4.09
C VAL A 4 -26.60 57.71 -5.49
N SER A 5 -25.30 57.54 -5.71
CA SER A 5 -24.72 57.79 -7.03
C SER A 5 -25.31 56.77 -8.01
N LYS A 6 -25.65 57.22 -9.23
CA LYS A 6 -26.18 56.33 -10.28
C LYS A 6 -25.26 55.13 -10.53
N VAL A 7 -23.95 55.34 -10.36
CA VAL A 7 -22.91 54.31 -10.44
C VAL A 7 -23.10 53.21 -9.39
N GLY A 8 -23.39 53.57 -8.13
CA GLY A 8 -23.60 52.59 -7.06
C GLY A 8 -24.82 51.68 -7.30
N VAL A 9 -25.89 52.24 -7.88
CA VAL A 9 -27.09 51.46 -8.24
C VAL A 9 -26.79 50.46 -9.35
N VAL A 10 -26.02 50.88 -10.36
CA VAL A 10 -25.61 49.99 -11.46
C VAL A 10 -24.72 48.85 -10.94
N ILE A 11 -23.71 49.16 -10.12
CA ILE A 11 -22.82 48.15 -9.53
C ILE A 11 -23.61 47.14 -8.69
N ALA A 12 -24.51 47.62 -7.82
CA ALA A 12 -25.32 46.74 -6.99
C ALA A 12 -26.22 45.83 -7.85
N ARG A 13 -26.81 46.34 -8.93
CA ARG A 13 -27.64 45.55 -9.85
C ARG A 13 -26.84 44.48 -10.58
N GLU A 14 -25.68 44.81 -11.11
CA GLU A 14 -24.81 43.88 -11.85
C GLU A 14 -24.19 42.81 -10.92
N PHE A 15 -23.81 43.20 -9.71
CA PHE A 15 -23.34 42.24 -8.71
C PHE A 15 -24.45 41.28 -8.29
N LEU A 16 -25.64 41.80 -7.98
CA LEU A 16 -26.76 40.99 -7.51
C LEU A 16 -27.30 40.06 -8.61
N SER A 17 -27.27 40.49 -9.89
CA SER A 17 -27.64 39.65 -11.04
C SER A 17 -26.64 38.50 -11.23
N THR A 18 -25.35 38.74 -11.00
CA THR A 18 -24.29 37.74 -11.12
C THR A 18 -24.36 36.71 -9.99
N VAL A 19 -24.44 37.16 -8.73
CA VAL A 19 -24.45 36.25 -7.56
C VAL A 19 -25.74 35.44 -7.44
N ARG A 20 -26.88 35.97 -7.90
CA ARG A 20 -28.15 35.22 -7.92
C ARG A 20 -28.27 34.25 -9.09
N ARG A 21 -27.35 34.27 -10.06
CA ARG A 21 -27.39 33.33 -11.19
C ARG A 21 -27.18 31.92 -10.65
N ARG A 22 -28.14 31.02 -10.89
CA ARG A 22 -28.09 29.63 -10.37
C ARG A 22 -26.78 28.92 -10.70
N SER A 23 -26.22 29.17 -11.90
CA SER A 23 -24.92 28.63 -12.32
C SER A 23 -23.75 29.12 -11.46
N TYR A 24 -23.75 30.39 -11.03
CA TYR A 24 -22.70 30.94 -10.16
C TYR A 24 -22.75 30.28 -8.78
N LEU A 25 -23.94 30.18 -8.18
CA LEU A 25 -24.13 29.49 -6.90
C LEU A 25 -23.72 28.01 -6.96
N ILE A 26 -24.10 27.30 -8.03
CA ILE A 26 -23.74 25.88 -8.21
C ILE A 26 -22.22 25.70 -8.33
N VAL A 27 -21.53 26.56 -9.08
CA VAL A 27 -20.08 26.42 -9.25
C VAL A 27 -19.34 26.84 -7.99
N THR A 28 -19.67 27.99 -7.41
CA THR A 28 -18.93 28.56 -6.27
C THR A 28 -19.15 27.79 -4.96
N LEU A 29 -20.34 27.25 -4.72
CA LEU A 29 -20.61 26.42 -3.53
C LEU A 29 -20.53 24.92 -3.82
N GLY A 30 -21.02 24.48 -4.99
CA GLY A 30 -21.09 23.07 -5.34
C GLY A 30 -19.72 22.46 -5.59
N MET A 31 -18.78 23.17 -6.25
CA MET A 31 -17.42 22.65 -6.46
C MET A 31 -16.64 22.42 -5.17
N PRO A 32 -16.54 23.36 -4.21
CA PRO A 32 -15.84 23.09 -2.96
C PRO A 32 -16.55 22.05 -2.11
N PHE A 33 -17.89 21.99 -2.12
CA PHE A 33 -18.64 20.93 -1.44
C PHE A 33 -18.37 19.55 -2.08
N PHE A 34 -18.40 19.47 -3.41
CA PHE A 34 -18.09 18.25 -4.15
C PHE A 34 -16.65 17.80 -3.89
N LEU A 35 -15.68 18.71 -3.96
CA LEU A 35 -14.28 18.41 -3.68
C LEU A 35 -14.08 17.96 -2.23
N GLY A 36 -14.69 18.65 -1.26
CA GLY A 36 -14.64 18.27 0.14
C GLY A 36 -15.26 16.89 0.39
N THR A 37 -16.42 16.62 -0.20
CA THR A 37 -17.10 15.32 -0.10
C THR A 37 -16.31 14.21 -0.79
N TYR A 38 -15.73 14.48 -1.95
CA TYR A 38 -14.87 13.54 -2.68
C TYR A 38 -13.59 13.22 -1.88
N LEU A 39 -12.91 14.23 -1.34
CA LEU A 39 -11.73 14.05 -0.50
C LEU A 39 -12.06 13.30 0.80
N ALA A 40 -13.21 13.62 1.41
CA ALA A 40 -13.72 12.89 2.56
C ALA A 40 -14.04 11.44 2.20
N LEU A 41 -14.68 11.17 1.08
CA LEU A 41 -15.00 9.81 0.63
C LEU A 41 -13.72 9.01 0.36
N VAL A 42 -12.79 9.56 -0.42
CA VAL A 42 -11.53 8.91 -0.80
C VAL A 42 -10.59 8.75 0.39
N GLY A 43 -10.60 9.67 1.36
CA GLY A 43 -9.76 9.59 2.56
C GLY A 43 -10.37 8.78 3.70
N LEU A 44 -11.65 8.97 3.99
CA LEU A 44 -12.31 8.36 5.15
C LEU A 44 -12.79 6.94 4.88
N LEU A 45 -13.20 6.56 3.66
CA LEU A 45 -13.61 5.16 3.42
C LEU A 45 -12.46 4.19 3.70
N PRO A 46 -11.27 4.35 3.09
CA PRO A 46 -10.15 3.46 3.36
C PRO A 46 -9.77 3.47 4.84
N ALA A 47 -9.73 4.65 5.47
CA ALA A 47 -9.43 4.78 6.90
C ALA A 47 -10.48 4.08 7.80
N TYR A 48 -11.76 4.11 7.43
CA TYR A 48 -12.83 3.41 8.14
C TYR A 48 -12.73 1.89 7.97
N PHE A 49 -12.47 1.41 6.74
CA PHE A 49 -12.22 0.00 6.48
C PHE A 49 -10.95 -0.49 7.19
N MET A 50 -9.89 0.33 7.24
CA MET A 50 -8.65 0.03 7.97
C MET A 50 -8.82 0.11 9.48
N ALA A 51 -9.57 1.06 10.03
CA ALA A 51 -9.89 1.06 11.46
C ALA A 51 -10.69 -0.18 11.89
N ARG A 52 -11.38 -0.82 10.94
CA ARG A 52 -12.09 -2.08 11.13
C ARG A 52 -11.21 -3.32 10.84
N ALA A 53 -10.28 -3.24 9.89
CA ALA A 53 -9.35 -4.31 9.52
C ALA A 53 -8.13 -4.40 10.46
N GLY A 54 -7.53 -3.25 10.79
CA GLY A 54 -6.35 -3.10 11.65
C GLY A 54 -6.60 -3.35 13.13
N ARG A 55 -7.85 -3.47 13.59
CA ARG A 55 -8.17 -4.00 14.94
C ARG A 55 -8.01 -5.52 15.03
N SER A 56 -7.62 -6.16 13.93
CA SER A 56 -7.47 -7.59 13.93
C SER A 56 -6.34 -7.98 12.97
N GLN A 57 -5.09 -7.92 13.45
CA GLN A 57 -4.08 -8.89 13.03
C GLN A 57 -4.64 -10.28 13.38
N LYS A 58 -5.57 -10.77 12.56
CA LYS A 58 -6.24 -12.03 12.81
C LYS A 58 -5.25 -13.10 12.46
N ARG A 59 -5.02 -13.97 13.44
CA ARG A 59 -4.12 -15.09 13.31
C ARG A 59 -4.58 -16.02 12.19
N VAL A 60 -3.62 -16.66 11.56
CA VAL A 60 -3.86 -17.66 10.53
C VAL A 60 -3.69 -19.04 11.17
N GLY A 61 -4.74 -19.85 11.15
CA GLY A 61 -4.70 -21.21 11.67
C GLY A 61 -4.03 -22.17 10.70
N VAL A 62 -3.21 -23.08 11.20
CA VAL A 62 -2.62 -24.19 10.43
C VAL A 62 -2.94 -25.49 11.14
N VAL A 63 -3.61 -26.41 10.43
CA VAL A 63 -3.83 -27.79 10.87
C VAL A 63 -2.89 -28.67 10.06
N ASP A 64 -1.92 -29.27 10.73
CA ASP A 64 -0.92 -30.12 10.09
C ASP A 64 -1.18 -31.60 10.39
N LEU A 65 -1.78 -32.30 9.44
CA LEU A 65 -1.99 -33.75 9.53
C LEU A 65 -0.82 -34.54 8.94
N ALA A 66 0.09 -33.89 8.20
CA ALA A 66 1.26 -34.51 7.59
C ALA A 66 2.50 -34.48 8.49
N GLY A 67 2.51 -33.64 9.54
CA GLY A 67 3.66 -33.44 10.41
C GLY A 67 4.84 -32.73 9.73
N VAL A 68 4.55 -31.97 8.67
CA VAL A 68 5.57 -31.29 7.85
C VAL A 68 5.78 -29.84 8.23
N VAL A 69 4.83 -29.21 8.93
CA VAL A 69 4.85 -27.79 9.22
C VAL A 69 5.62 -27.55 10.52
N ARG A 70 6.74 -26.84 10.42
CA ARG A 70 7.52 -26.40 11.58
C ARG A 70 7.32 -24.91 11.79
N LEU A 71 6.42 -24.58 12.70
CA LEU A 71 6.33 -23.23 13.24
C LEU A 71 7.57 -23.00 14.11
N GLY A 72 8.61 -22.41 13.52
CA GLY A 72 9.75 -21.96 14.31
C GLY A 72 9.32 -20.90 15.33
N PRO A 73 10.13 -20.65 16.37
CA PRO A 73 9.87 -19.52 17.25
C PRO A 73 9.74 -18.25 16.40
N ALA A 74 8.83 -17.37 16.79
CA ALA A 74 8.51 -16.08 16.17
C ALA A 74 9.68 -15.08 16.24
N THR A 75 10.88 -15.54 15.88
CA THR A 75 12.15 -14.81 15.84
C THR A 75 12.46 -14.34 14.41
N ASP A 76 11.69 -14.78 13.40
CA ASP A 76 11.64 -14.10 12.10
C ASP A 76 10.87 -12.75 12.15
N ARG A 77 10.76 -12.17 13.35
CA ARG A 77 10.40 -10.75 13.52
C ARG A 77 11.40 -9.81 12.85
N GLU A 78 12.59 -10.28 12.47
CA GLU A 78 13.72 -9.39 12.12
C GLU A 78 13.97 -9.14 10.63
N ARG A 79 13.29 -9.77 9.66
CA ARG A 79 13.60 -9.50 8.23
C ARG A 79 12.41 -9.49 7.28
N GLU A 80 11.21 -9.23 7.79
CA GLU A 80 10.03 -9.00 6.93
C GLU A 80 9.94 -7.55 6.40
N GLY A 81 10.89 -6.67 6.78
CA GLY A 81 10.98 -5.28 6.29
C GLY A 81 11.99 -5.03 5.16
N THR A 82 12.42 -6.05 4.40
CA THR A 82 13.37 -5.83 3.29
C THR A 82 13.09 -6.76 2.11
N GLY A 83 11.86 -6.66 1.60
CA GLY A 83 11.50 -6.88 0.19
C GLY A 83 10.94 -5.55 -0.36
N PRO A 84 10.60 -5.43 -1.65
CA PRO A 84 10.61 -4.17 -2.42
C PRO A 84 9.50 -3.13 -2.10
N GLY A 85 9.08 -3.02 -0.84
CA GLY A 85 8.40 -1.85 -0.28
C GLY A 85 9.38 -0.73 0.12
N GLY A 86 10.61 -1.06 0.56
CA GLY A 86 11.58 -0.07 1.06
C GLY A 86 11.99 1.01 0.04
N GLY A 87 12.07 0.66 -1.25
CA GLY A 87 12.32 1.63 -2.32
C GLY A 87 11.13 2.55 -2.58
N ALA A 88 9.91 2.04 -2.50
CA ALA A 88 8.69 2.83 -2.63
C ALA A 88 8.48 3.74 -1.42
N GLN A 89 8.75 3.26 -0.19
CA GLN A 89 8.77 4.06 1.04
C GLN A 89 9.76 5.22 0.91
N HIS A 90 11.00 4.99 0.44
CA HIS A 90 12.00 6.05 0.27
C HIS A 90 11.67 7.05 -0.85
N ILE A 91 10.90 6.64 -1.87
CA ILE A 91 10.41 7.53 -2.94
C ILE A 91 9.20 8.34 -2.43
N LEU A 92 8.31 7.74 -1.63
CA LEU A 92 7.14 8.41 -1.05
C LEU A 92 7.49 9.38 0.08
N ASP A 93 8.45 9.05 0.96
CA ASP A 93 8.95 9.94 2.02
C ASP A 93 9.51 11.25 1.45
N ARG A 94 9.96 11.22 0.19
CA ARG A 94 10.48 12.40 -0.52
C ARG A 94 9.41 13.12 -1.35
N LEU A 95 8.28 12.49 -1.63
CA LEU A 95 7.14 13.09 -2.33
C LEU A 95 6.12 13.60 -1.29
N ALA A 96 6.47 14.70 -0.63
CA ALA A 96 5.62 15.58 0.17
C ALA A 96 4.58 14.88 1.11
N PRO A 97 4.79 14.90 2.44
CA PRO A 97 3.89 14.25 3.42
C PRO A 97 2.48 14.87 3.54
N THR A 98 2.16 15.87 2.72
CA THR A 98 0.99 16.74 2.89
C THR A 98 -0.25 16.34 2.09
N SER A 99 -0.22 15.29 1.27
CA SER A 99 -1.43 14.82 0.58
C SER A 99 -2.03 13.59 1.28
N ALA A 100 -3.34 13.62 1.56
CA ALA A 100 -4.09 12.48 2.10
C ALA A 100 -3.95 11.20 1.25
N ARG A 101 -3.60 11.35 -0.03
CA ARG A 101 -3.28 10.27 -0.98
C ARG A 101 -1.98 9.53 -0.64
N ALA A 102 -0.95 10.23 -0.16
CA ALA A 102 0.31 9.61 0.26
C ALA A 102 0.11 8.76 1.52
N LYS A 103 -0.69 9.25 2.48
CA LYS A 103 -1.05 8.48 3.68
C LYS A 103 -1.87 7.22 3.38
N GLY A 104 -2.80 7.29 2.41
CA GLY A 104 -3.57 6.13 1.97
C GLY A 104 -2.70 5.08 1.28
N LEU A 105 -1.70 5.50 0.50
CA LEU A 105 -0.77 4.58 -0.17
C LEU A 105 0.24 3.97 0.81
N SER A 106 0.76 4.74 1.76
CA SER A 106 1.66 4.23 2.80
C SER A 106 0.96 3.23 3.73
N ALA A 107 -0.31 3.47 4.09
CA ALA A 107 -1.09 2.52 4.89
C ALA A 107 -1.38 1.21 4.13
N LEU A 108 -1.61 1.27 2.81
CA LEU A 108 -1.72 0.07 1.98
C LEU A 108 -0.40 -0.72 1.90
N LEU A 109 0.74 -0.02 1.90
CA LEU A 109 2.07 -0.64 1.94
C LEU A 109 2.38 -1.24 3.32
N GLU A 110 2.02 -0.57 4.41
CA GLU A 110 2.15 -1.11 5.78
C GLU A 110 1.29 -2.35 6.01
N GLU A 111 0.10 -2.44 5.39
CA GLU A 111 -0.73 -3.65 5.44
C GLU A 111 -0.13 -4.82 4.64
N VAL A 112 0.63 -4.53 3.58
CA VAL A 112 1.36 -5.53 2.80
C VAL A 112 2.56 -6.09 3.56
N ASP A 113 3.21 -5.28 4.40
CA ASP A 113 4.39 -5.68 5.18
C ASP A 113 4.06 -6.14 6.61
N ALA A 114 2.77 -6.19 6.98
CA ALA A 114 2.37 -6.65 8.31
C ALA A 114 2.74 -8.14 8.51
N PRO A 115 3.34 -8.51 9.66
CA PRO A 115 3.75 -9.88 9.90
C PRO A 115 2.55 -10.81 10.06
N VAL A 116 2.62 -11.99 9.44
CA VAL A 116 1.56 -13.00 9.48
C VAL A 116 1.80 -13.96 10.66
N GLU A 117 0.94 -13.90 11.67
CA GLU A 117 1.01 -14.82 12.82
C GLU A 117 0.31 -16.15 12.51
N PHE A 118 1.09 -17.23 12.35
CA PHE A 118 0.57 -18.59 12.18
C PHE A 118 0.41 -19.30 13.53
N VAL A 119 -0.72 -19.97 13.73
CA VAL A 119 -1.03 -20.76 14.94
C VAL A 119 -1.31 -22.20 14.55
N ALA A 120 -0.56 -23.14 15.15
CA ALA A 120 -0.84 -24.56 15.00
C ALA A 120 -2.11 -24.95 15.76
N LEU A 121 -2.97 -25.72 15.10
CA LEU A 121 -4.21 -26.25 15.62
C LEU A 121 -4.20 -27.77 15.48
N PRO A 122 -4.65 -28.51 16.51
CA PRO A 122 -4.55 -29.96 16.53
C PRO A 122 -5.53 -30.65 15.58
N ALA A 123 -6.69 -30.03 15.33
CA ALA A 123 -7.78 -30.64 14.59
C ALA A 123 -8.54 -29.64 13.71
N LYS A 124 -9.13 -30.17 12.63
CA LYS A 124 -9.95 -29.44 11.67
C LYS A 124 -11.17 -28.80 12.34
N GLU A 125 -11.83 -29.54 13.22
CA GLU A 125 -13.07 -29.13 13.89
C GLU A 125 -12.85 -27.90 14.78
N GLU A 126 -11.75 -27.89 15.54
CA GLU A 126 -11.37 -26.74 16.36
C GLU A 126 -11.02 -25.53 15.49
N ALA A 127 -10.30 -25.75 14.39
CA ALA A 127 -9.93 -24.68 13.49
C ALA A 127 -11.16 -24.02 12.84
N ILE A 128 -12.14 -24.81 12.40
CA ILE A 128 -13.40 -24.30 11.84
C ILE A 128 -14.22 -23.57 12.91
N LYS A 129 -14.20 -24.03 14.17
CA LYS A 129 -14.88 -23.34 15.28
C LYS A 129 -14.28 -21.96 15.54
N ARG A 130 -12.94 -21.85 15.64
CA ARG A 130 -12.23 -20.58 15.83
C ARG A 130 -12.37 -19.63 14.63
N LEU A 131 -12.39 -20.19 13.42
CA LEU A 131 -12.67 -19.42 12.20
C LEU A 131 -14.08 -18.79 12.23
N ARG A 132 -15.10 -19.56 12.66
CA ARG A 132 -16.47 -19.05 12.82
C ARG A 132 -16.62 -18.04 13.96
N ALA A 133 -15.88 -18.21 15.05
CA ALA A 133 -15.83 -17.24 16.15
C ALA A 133 -15.17 -15.91 15.76
N GLY A 134 -14.44 -15.88 14.64
CA GLY A 134 -13.74 -14.70 14.15
C GLY A 134 -12.35 -14.49 14.75
N ASP A 135 -11.87 -15.45 15.55
CA ASP A 135 -10.53 -15.48 16.16
C ASP A 135 -9.44 -15.67 15.10
N LEU A 136 -9.77 -16.41 14.03
CA LEU A 136 -8.89 -16.67 12.90
C LEU A 136 -9.44 -15.97 11.65
N GLN A 137 -8.55 -15.46 10.82
CA GLN A 137 -8.93 -14.92 9.51
C GLN A 137 -9.16 -16.03 8.49
N ARG A 138 -8.35 -17.08 8.61
CA ARG A 138 -8.20 -18.16 7.65
C ARG A 138 -7.63 -19.39 8.34
N VAL A 139 -7.97 -20.56 7.81
CA VAL A 139 -7.38 -21.83 8.20
C VAL A 139 -6.83 -22.53 6.98
N TYR A 140 -5.58 -22.98 7.09
CA TYR A 140 -4.93 -23.89 6.15
C TYR A 140 -4.89 -25.28 6.77
N LEU A 141 -5.37 -26.28 6.03
CA LEU A 141 -5.26 -27.68 6.42
C LEU A 141 -4.32 -28.38 5.46
N VAL A 142 -3.24 -28.93 6.02
CA VAL A 142 -2.25 -29.74 5.31
C VAL A 142 -2.63 -31.21 5.51
N PRO A 143 -3.19 -31.88 4.49
CA PRO A 143 -3.67 -33.26 4.62
C PRO A 143 -2.49 -34.23 4.69
N GLY A 144 -2.71 -35.43 5.23
CA GLY A 144 -1.64 -36.43 5.41
C GLY A 144 -0.95 -36.88 4.12
N ASP A 145 -1.65 -36.80 2.98
CA ASP A 145 -1.15 -37.11 1.64
C ASP A 145 -0.53 -35.89 0.92
N TYR A 146 -0.25 -34.81 1.64
CA TYR A 146 0.33 -33.58 1.10
C TYR A 146 1.65 -33.82 0.34
N LEU A 147 2.50 -34.72 0.82
CA LEU A 147 3.78 -35.00 0.14
C LEU A 147 3.61 -35.69 -1.22
N GLU A 148 2.50 -36.38 -1.44
CA GLU A 148 2.21 -37.06 -2.71
C GLU A 148 1.47 -36.15 -3.68
N LYS A 149 0.48 -35.39 -3.18
CA LYS A 149 -0.43 -34.58 -4.02
C LYS A 149 -0.05 -33.11 -4.10
N GLY A 150 0.69 -32.58 -3.12
CA GLY A 150 0.99 -31.16 -2.98
C GLY A 150 -0.22 -30.26 -2.69
N ALA A 151 -1.39 -30.84 -2.40
CA ALA A 151 -2.64 -30.12 -2.23
C ALA A 151 -2.87 -29.71 -0.77
N ILE A 152 -3.38 -28.49 -0.54
CA ILE A 152 -3.81 -27.99 0.76
C ILE A 152 -5.27 -27.55 0.70
N GLU A 153 -6.00 -27.68 1.80
CA GLU A 153 -7.37 -27.16 1.92
C GLU A 153 -7.36 -25.78 2.58
N ILE A 154 -8.15 -24.84 2.05
CA ILE A 154 -8.22 -23.47 2.53
C ILE A 154 -9.64 -23.14 2.97
N TYR A 155 -9.82 -22.77 4.23
CA TYR A 155 -11.09 -22.37 4.82
C TYR A 155 -11.11 -20.87 5.15
N ARG A 156 -12.14 -20.16 4.69
CA ARG A 156 -12.35 -18.72 4.89
C ARG A 156 -13.83 -18.39 5.04
N THR A 157 -14.14 -17.33 5.78
CA THR A 157 -15.51 -16.84 5.99
C THR A 157 -15.92 -15.75 5.01
N ASP A 158 -14.96 -15.04 4.42
CA ASP A 158 -15.20 -13.96 3.46
C ASP A 158 -14.80 -14.42 2.04
N SER A 159 -15.68 -14.18 1.07
CA SER A 159 -15.48 -14.49 -0.35
C SER A 159 -14.72 -13.40 -1.11
N SER A 160 -14.24 -12.35 -0.44
CA SER A 160 -13.45 -11.28 -1.07
C SER A 160 -12.16 -11.83 -1.69
N ALA A 161 -12.24 -12.16 -2.98
CA ALA A 161 -11.15 -12.64 -3.80
C ALA A 161 -10.11 -11.56 -4.11
N PHE A 162 -10.41 -10.29 -3.84
CA PHE A 162 -9.58 -9.13 -4.23
C PHE A 162 -8.79 -8.48 -3.08
N SER A 163 -8.72 -9.11 -1.90
CA SER A 163 -7.92 -8.53 -0.80
C SER A 163 -6.42 -8.76 -1.02
N VAL A 164 -5.65 -7.66 -1.04
CA VAL A 164 -4.17 -7.65 -1.13
C VAL A 164 -3.55 -8.47 0.02
N SER A 165 -4.21 -8.51 1.18
CA SER A 165 -3.83 -9.34 2.33
C SER A 165 -3.78 -10.84 2.00
N ASN A 166 -4.63 -11.32 1.07
CA ASN A 166 -4.67 -12.74 0.69
C ASN A 166 -3.37 -13.21 0.04
N ALA A 167 -2.84 -12.42 -0.90
CA ALA A 167 -1.61 -12.75 -1.62
C ALA A 167 -0.38 -12.68 -0.71
N HIS A 168 -0.40 -11.81 0.31
CA HIS A 168 0.64 -11.77 1.33
C HIS A 168 0.65 -13.01 2.22
N ILE A 169 -0.51 -13.38 2.79
CA ILE A 169 -0.65 -14.57 3.64
C ILE A 169 -0.26 -15.85 2.89
N GLU A 170 -0.65 -15.97 1.62
CA GLU A 170 -0.28 -17.12 0.78
C GLU A 170 1.23 -17.19 0.55
N ARG A 171 1.88 -16.06 0.21
CA ARG A 171 3.34 -16.01 0.07
C ARG A 171 4.04 -16.38 1.39
N ALA A 172 3.53 -15.92 2.52
CA ALA A 172 4.06 -16.27 3.84
C ALA A 172 3.94 -17.78 4.14
N LEU A 173 2.80 -18.39 3.80
CA LEU A 173 2.62 -19.84 3.93
C LEU A 173 3.58 -20.64 3.03
N VAL A 174 3.74 -20.23 1.78
CA VAL A 174 4.66 -20.89 0.85
C VAL A 174 6.09 -20.84 1.36
N ARG A 175 6.54 -19.70 1.90
CA ARG A 175 7.85 -19.58 2.56
C ARG A 175 7.97 -20.52 3.76
N LEU A 176 6.96 -20.54 4.63
CA LEU A 176 6.92 -21.43 5.80
C LEU A 176 7.04 -22.91 5.40
N LEU A 177 6.26 -23.35 4.41
CA LEU A 177 6.29 -24.72 3.91
C LEU A 177 7.64 -25.04 3.26
N ARG A 178 8.17 -24.16 2.41
CA ARG A 178 9.50 -24.33 1.79
C ARG A 178 10.59 -24.48 2.84
N ARG A 179 10.58 -23.65 3.89
CA ARG A 179 11.52 -23.76 4.99
C ARG A 179 11.36 -25.08 5.73
N SER A 180 10.14 -25.43 6.10
CA SER A 180 9.87 -26.65 6.87
C SER A 180 10.24 -27.93 6.10
N LEU A 181 10.00 -27.95 4.78
CA LEU A 181 10.34 -29.08 3.90
C LEU A 181 11.84 -29.20 3.61
N SER A 182 12.58 -28.08 3.61
CA SER A 182 14.03 -28.06 3.38
C SER A 182 14.85 -28.24 4.65
N GLU A 183 14.22 -28.11 5.82
CA GLU A 183 14.86 -28.26 7.12
C GLU A 183 15.41 -29.69 7.30
N GLY A 184 16.70 -29.81 7.60
CA GLY A 184 17.38 -31.09 7.79
C GLY A 184 17.62 -31.92 6.52
N ARG A 185 17.08 -31.51 5.36
CA ARG A 185 17.24 -32.21 4.07
C ARG A 185 18.19 -31.52 3.10
N VAL A 186 18.36 -30.21 3.26
CA VAL A 186 19.15 -29.36 2.36
C VAL A 186 20.25 -28.64 3.15
N PRO A 187 21.50 -28.56 2.63
CA PRO A 187 22.57 -27.75 3.21
C PRO A 187 22.15 -26.29 3.44
N GLN A 188 22.65 -25.67 4.51
CA GLN A 188 22.25 -24.31 4.90
C GLN A 188 22.47 -23.27 3.78
N ALA A 189 23.59 -23.35 3.05
CA ALA A 189 23.89 -22.45 1.95
C ALA A 189 22.84 -22.49 0.82
N ILE A 190 22.27 -23.66 0.53
CA ILE A 190 21.22 -23.80 -0.50
C ILE A 190 19.87 -23.33 0.07
N ARG A 191 19.62 -23.53 1.38
CA ARG A 191 18.40 -23.05 2.05
C ARG A 191 18.28 -21.53 2.02
N GLU A 192 19.37 -20.83 2.31
CA GLU A 192 19.42 -19.37 2.24
C GLU A 192 19.08 -18.86 0.83
N ARG A 193 19.56 -19.55 -0.20
CA ARG A 193 19.25 -19.25 -1.60
C ARG A 193 17.82 -19.65 -2.01
N LEU A 194 17.20 -20.64 -1.36
CA LEU A 194 15.80 -21.01 -1.61
C LEU A 194 14.82 -19.96 -1.08
N ASP A 195 15.16 -19.31 0.03
CA ASP A 195 14.35 -18.24 0.62
C ASP A 195 14.61 -16.88 -0.03
N ARG A 196 15.87 -16.57 -0.35
CA ARG A 196 16.28 -15.37 -1.09
C ARG A 196 17.15 -15.74 -2.29
N PRO A 197 16.53 -16.09 -3.44
CA PRO A 197 17.28 -16.50 -4.63
C PRO A 197 18.11 -15.36 -5.21
N ILE A 198 17.58 -14.14 -5.16
CA ILE A 198 18.26 -12.92 -5.62
C ILE A 198 18.52 -12.06 -4.38
N ASP A 199 19.78 -11.69 -4.20
CA ASP A 199 20.15 -10.68 -3.22
C ASP A 199 20.10 -9.33 -3.92
N GLU A 200 19.03 -8.57 -3.68
CA GLU A 200 18.80 -7.27 -4.30
C GLU A 200 19.92 -6.27 -3.99
N LEU A 201 20.58 -6.38 -2.83
CA LEU A 201 21.68 -5.49 -2.43
C LEU A 201 22.98 -5.82 -3.17
N ALA A 202 23.16 -7.08 -3.57
CA ALA A 202 24.31 -7.54 -4.33
C ALA A 202 24.04 -7.59 -5.85
N SER A 203 22.81 -7.30 -6.28
CA SER A 203 22.41 -7.38 -7.68
C SER A 203 22.61 -6.04 -8.37
N ALA A 204 23.51 -6.00 -9.34
CA ALA A 204 23.69 -4.84 -10.20
C ALA A 204 22.57 -4.79 -11.26
N SER A 205 21.91 -3.65 -11.36
CA SER A 205 20.94 -3.36 -12.42
C SER A 205 21.50 -2.33 -13.39
N TYR A 206 21.24 -2.54 -14.68
CA TYR A 206 21.79 -1.71 -15.75
C TYR A 206 20.65 -1.18 -16.62
N LEU A 207 20.75 0.10 -17.00
CA LEU A 207 19.92 0.69 -18.03
C LEU A 207 20.62 0.57 -19.38
N VAL A 208 19.91 -0.02 -20.34
CA VAL A 208 20.34 -0.05 -21.74
C VAL A 208 19.62 1.08 -22.45
N ARG A 209 20.38 2.08 -22.92
CA ARG A 209 19.84 3.19 -23.73
C ARG A 209 19.60 2.74 -25.17
N ALA A 210 18.79 3.51 -25.89
CA ALA A 210 18.46 3.25 -27.29
C ALA A 210 19.68 3.32 -28.24
N ASP A 211 20.76 3.97 -27.82
CA ASP A 211 22.04 4.05 -28.51
C ASP A 211 22.96 2.83 -28.22
N GLY A 212 22.50 1.88 -27.40
CA GLY A 212 23.27 0.71 -26.98
C GLY A 212 24.22 0.96 -25.80
N GLY A 213 24.24 2.18 -25.24
CA GLY A 213 24.98 2.48 -24.03
C GLY A 213 24.42 1.73 -22.82
N VAL A 214 25.29 1.10 -22.04
CA VAL A 214 24.95 0.43 -20.78
C VAL A 214 25.50 1.24 -19.62
N GLU A 215 24.61 1.71 -18.75
CA GLU A 215 24.98 2.48 -17.56
C GLU A 215 24.34 1.84 -16.32
N PRO A 216 25.01 1.80 -15.16
CA PRO A 216 24.39 1.35 -13.92
C PRO A 216 23.12 2.16 -13.62
N LEU A 217 22.03 1.48 -13.29
CA LEU A 217 20.74 2.13 -12.97
C LEU A 217 20.89 3.07 -11.77
N GLU A 218 21.74 2.73 -10.80
CA GLU A 218 22.03 3.57 -9.63
C GLU A 218 22.57 4.95 -10.01
N ASP A 219 23.46 5.02 -10.99
CA ASP A 219 24.06 6.27 -11.46
C ASP A 219 23.02 7.15 -12.15
N ALA A 220 22.20 6.57 -13.02
CA ALA A 220 21.09 7.27 -13.65
C ALA A 220 20.07 7.79 -12.63
N MET A 221 19.72 6.99 -11.61
CA MET A 221 18.85 7.42 -10.52
C MET A 221 19.48 8.52 -9.67
N ARG A 222 20.79 8.46 -9.43
CA ARG A 222 21.54 9.47 -8.67
C ARG A 222 21.52 10.82 -9.38
N LEU A 223 21.71 10.83 -10.69
CA LEU A 223 21.57 12.02 -11.54
C LEU A 223 20.14 12.57 -11.50
N ALA A 224 19.13 11.72 -11.68
CA ALA A 224 17.73 12.14 -11.61
C ALA A 224 17.38 12.78 -10.25
N ARG A 225 17.84 12.16 -9.15
CA ARG A 225 17.64 12.65 -7.77
C ARG A 225 18.29 14.01 -7.52
N MET A 226 19.37 14.33 -8.24
CA MET A 226 20.02 15.64 -8.18
C MET A 226 19.30 16.69 -9.05
N ALA A 227 18.79 16.28 -10.21
CA ALA A 227 18.13 17.18 -11.17
C ALA A 227 16.71 17.59 -10.74
N VAL A 228 15.93 16.67 -10.15
CA VAL A 228 14.51 16.90 -9.78
C VAL A 228 14.31 18.14 -8.90
N PRO A 229 15.06 18.36 -7.79
CA PRO A 229 14.93 19.57 -6.99
C PRO A 229 15.25 20.85 -7.76
N GLY A 230 16.22 20.81 -8.67
CA GLY A 230 16.60 21.96 -9.51
C GLY A 230 15.50 22.35 -10.49
N VAL A 231 14.93 21.37 -11.20
CA VAL A 231 13.79 21.60 -12.10
C VAL A 231 12.60 22.15 -11.32
N PHE A 232 12.32 21.62 -10.13
CA PHE A 232 11.25 22.12 -9.28
C PHE A 232 11.47 23.57 -8.85
N ALA A 233 12.70 23.94 -8.45
CA ALA A 233 13.04 25.31 -8.10
C ALA A 233 12.87 26.26 -9.30
N ILE A 234 13.26 25.84 -10.51
CA ILE A 234 13.07 26.63 -11.72
C ILE A 234 11.58 26.85 -12.01
N ILE A 235 10.76 25.80 -11.94
CA ILE A 235 9.31 25.89 -12.14
C ILE A 235 8.68 26.80 -11.08
N LEU A 236 9.11 26.70 -9.82
CA LEU A 236 8.64 27.56 -8.73
C LEU A 236 8.97 29.04 -9.01
N VAL A 237 10.20 29.35 -9.43
CA VAL A 237 10.61 30.71 -9.78
C VAL A 237 9.79 31.25 -10.96
N LEU A 238 9.61 30.45 -12.02
CA LEU A 238 8.78 30.83 -13.16
C LEU A 238 7.32 31.09 -12.74
N SER A 239 6.78 30.28 -11.82
CA SER A 239 5.43 30.48 -11.27
C SER A 239 5.33 31.77 -10.47
N LEU A 240 6.32 32.07 -9.63
CA LEU A 240 6.37 33.31 -8.84
C LEU A 240 6.49 34.55 -9.74
N MET A 241 7.35 34.51 -10.76
CA MET A 241 7.49 35.60 -11.72
C MET A 241 6.21 35.83 -12.51
N THR A 242 5.57 34.76 -12.99
CA THR A 242 4.30 34.86 -13.73
C THR A 242 3.20 35.48 -12.85
N SER A 243 3.09 35.05 -11.60
CA SER A 243 2.11 35.61 -10.65
C SER A 243 2.41 37.07 -10.30
N ALA A 244 3.67 37.46 -10.22
CA ALA A 244 4.08 38.83 -9.92
C ALA A 244 3.78 39.79 -11.09
N SER A 245 3.85 39.33 -12.34
CA SER A 245 3.46 40.14 -13.50
C SER A 245 1.98 40.48 -13.56
N TYR A 246 1.10 39.74 -12.86
CA TYR A 246 -0.32 40.10 -12.75
C TYR A 246 -0.62 41.18 -11.71
N LEU A 247 0.38 41.59 -10.92
CA LEU A 247 0.27 42.59 -9.85
C LEU A 247 0.78 43.99 -10.25
N TRP A 248 1.15 44.17 -11.52
CA TRP A 248 1.57 45.43 -12.14
C TRP A 248 0.60 45.86 -13.24
#